data_AF-A0A7Y0EL42-F1
#
_entry.id   AF-A0A7Y0EL42-F1
#
_cell.length_a   1.000
_cell.length_b   1.000
_cell.length_c   1.000
_cell.angle_alpha   90.00
_cell.angle_beta   90.00
_cell.angle_gamma   90.00
#
_symmetry.space_group_name_H-M   'P 1'
#
loop_
_entity.id
_entity.type
_entity.pdbx_description
1 polymer ?
#
loop_
_entity_poly.entity_id
_entity_poly.type
_entity_poly.pdbx_seq_one_letter_code
_entity_poly.pdbx_strand_id
1 'polypeptide(L)'
;MENMDIKSIKQNFVELLAQLLENKIDRNTAAKLMRKQISLGSILELQDKLLTYSHFALNVLDYEYCTTTDSELLYLLECLEGKREYSDEARWEFILNSKEPITKLTPTIKGQKLNLEDYDRYTPEKFEYYNGYVFGDKITTCKLISLLMVNVGIEAVIKLAPKAMWEEALKNYK
;
A
#
# COMPACT_ATOMS: atom_id res chain seq x y z
N MET A 1 31.11 9.28 -2.98
CA MET A 1 29.70 9.68 -2.82
C MET A 1 29.65 10.43 -1.51
N GLU A 2 29.28 11.71 -1.51
CA GLU A 2 29.12 12.46 -0.24
C GLU A 2 28.08 11.76 0.62
N ASN A 3 28.40 11.51 1.88
CA ASN A 3 27.42 11.04 2.86
C ASN A 3 26.44 12.19 3.11
N MET A 4 25.24 12.10 2.53
CA MET A 4 24.14 12.99 2.88
C MET A 4 23.74 12.76 4.34
N ASP A 5 23.56 13.84 5.10
CA ASP A 5 23.02 13.73 6.44
C ASP A 5 21.52 13.36 6.43
N ILE A 6 21.06 12.78 7.55
CA ILE A 6 19.68 12.31 7.70
C ILE A 6 18.65 13.43 7.46
N LYS A 7 19.00 14.67 7.79
CA LYS A 7 18.14 15.84 7.64
C LYS A 7 17.91 16.17 6.18
N SER A 8 18.97 16.10 5.37
CA SER A 8 18.94 16.36 3.93
C SER A 8 18.16 15.30 3.18
N ILE A 9 18.35 14.02 3.54
CA ILE A 9 17.57 12.91 2.99
C ILE A 9 16.08 13.10 3.28
N LYS A 10 15.77 13.39 4.55
CA LYS A 10 14.40 13.60 5.01
C LYS A 10 13.74 14.77 4.26
N GLN A 11 14.46 15.87 4.07
CA GLN A 11 13.98 17.03 3.32
C GLN A 11 13.69 16.67 1.86
N ASN A 12 14.57 15.92 1.19
CA ASN A 12 14.33 15.48 -0.19
C ASN A 12 13.07 14.62 -0.32
N PHE A 13 12.82 13.71 0.64
CA PHE A 13 11.58 12.94 0.64
C PHE A 13 10.34 13.81 0.82
N VAL A 14 10.36 14.75 1.76
CA VAL A 14 9.26 15.70 1.98
C VAL A 14 8.95 16.47 0.70
N GLU A 15 9.97 17.01 0.04
CA GLU A 15 9.80 17.78 -1.20
C GLU A 15 9.23 16.95 -2.35
N LEU A 16 9.71 15.72 -2.53
CA LEU A 16 9.22 14.81 -3.57
C LEU A 16 7.76 14.39 -3.32
N LEU A 17 7.44 14.00 -2.09
CA LEU A 17 6.09 13.59 -1.71
C LEU A 17 5.09 14.75 -1.83
N ALA A 18 5.45 15.94 -1.36
CA ALA A 18 4.61 17.12 -1.48
C ALA A 18 4.33 17.48 -2.96
N GLN A 19 5.37 17.50 -3.80
CA GLN A 19 5.20 17.76 -5.24
C GLN A 19 4.30 16.71 -5.91
N LEU A 20 4.45 15.44 -5.54
CA LEU A 20 3.64 14.36 -6.09
C LEU A 20 2.17 14.47 -5.66
N LEU A 21 1.90 14.64 -4.36
CA LEU A 21 0.55 14.75 -3.80
C LEU A 21 -0.18 16.03 -4.26
N GLU A 22 0.56 17.10 -4.54
CA GLU A 22 0.04 18.34 -5.14
C GLU A 22 -0.11 18.27 -6.67
N ASN A 23 0.16 17.11 -7.29
CA ASN A 23 0.13 16.89 -8.75
C ASN A 23 1.07 17.82 -9.55
N LYS A 24 2.15 18.31 -8.93
CA LYS A 24 3.19 19.09 -9.61
C LYS A 24 4.14 18.22 -10.43
N ILE A 25 4.30 16.96 -10.02
CA ILE A 25 5.02 15.91 -10.75
C ILE A 25 4.17 14.63 -10.79
N ASP A 26 4.34 13.83 -11.84
CA ASP A 26 3.71 12.51 -11.92
C ASP A 26 4.52 11.44 -11.17
N ARG A 27 3.91 10.26 -10.97
CA ARG A 27 4.51 9.11 -10.28
C ARG A 27 5.81 8.61 -10.93
N ASN A 28 5.89 8.63 -12.26
CA ASN A 28 7.06 8.19 -13.00
C ASN A 28 8.25 9.15 -12.78
N THR A 29 7.96 10.45 -12.86
CA THR A 29 8.90 11.52 -12.59
C THR A 29 9.40 11.46 -11.14
N ALA A 30 8.50 11.26 -10.17
CA ALA A 30 8.86 11.13 -8.75
C ALA A 30 9.82 9.96 -8.49
N ALA A 31 9.55 8.76 -9.04
CA ALA A 31 10.42 7.59 -8.89
C ALA A 31 11.83 7.83 -9.43
N LYS A 32 11.92 8.46 -10.62
CA LYS A 32 13.20 8.79 -11.26
C LYS A 32 13.99 9.82 -10.47
N LEU A 33 13.33 10.87 -9.97
CA LEU A 33 13.99 11.89 -9.14
C LEU A 33 14.48 11.31 -7.82
N MET A 34 13.67 10.49 -7.16
CA MET A 34 14.05 9.80 -5.92
C MET A 34 15.34 8.99 -6.12
N ARG A 35 15.39 8.10 -7.12
CA ARG A 35 16.59 7.28 -7.41
C ARG A 35 17.84 8.09 -7.76
N LYS A 36 17.66 9.29 -8.32
CA LYS A 36 18.76 10.20 -8.66
C LYS A 36 19.28 10.96 -7.44
N GLN A 37 18.40 11.33 -6.51
CA GLN A 37 18.71 12.23 -5.39
C GLN A 37 19.02 11.49 -4.09
N ILE A 38 18.54 10.25 -3.92
CA ILE A 38 18.62 9.52 -2.67
C ILE A 38 19.14 8.11 -2.98
N SER A 39 20.31 7.77 -2.43
CA SER A 39 20.91 6.45 -2.59
C SER A 39 20.36 5.47 -1.56
N LEU A 40 19.93 4.28 -2.01
CA LEU A 40 19.53 3.18 -1.11
C LEU A 40 20.64 2.83 -0.10
N GLY A 41 21.91 2.86 -0.52
CA GLY A 41 23.04 2.56 0.38
C GLY A 41 23.06 3.49 1.59
N SER A 42 22.94 4.80 1.36
CA SER A 42 22.90 5.81 2.42
C SER A 42 21.69 5.65 3.35
N ILE A 43 20.55 5.19 2.82
CA ILE A 43 19.35 4.91 3.62
C ILE A 43 19.56 3.71 4.55
N LEU A 44 20.11 2.61 4.02
CA LEU A 44 20.30 1.38 4.77
C LEU A 44 21.34 1.55 5.89
N GLU A 45 22.36 2.39 5.69
CA GLU A 45 23.37 2.72 6.72
C GLU A 45 22.76 3.43 7.93
N LEU A 46 21.69 4.21 7.74
CA LEU A 46 21.03 4.96 8.81
C LEU A 46 20.14 4.09 9.71
N GLN A 47 19.78 2.89 9.25
CA GLN A 47 18.86 1.97 9.94
C GLN A 47 17.52 2.62 10.36
N ASP A 48 17.12 3.70 9.68
CA ASP A 48 15.87 4.39 9.92
C ASP A 48 14.74 3.74 9.12
N LYS A 49 13.75 3.20 9.82
CA LYS A 49 12.62 2.50 9.19
C LYS A 49 11.81 3.44 8.30
N LEU A 50 11.48 4.65 8.76
CA LEU A 50 10.66 5.59 7.99
C LEU A 50 11.34 5.95 6.67
N LEU A 51 12.64 6.22 6.70
CA LEU A 51 13.41 6.56 5.49
C LEU A 51 13.52 5.35 4.56
N THR A 52 13.72 4.15 5.10
CA THR A 52 13.75 2.90 4.33
C THR A 52 12.44 2.67 3.61
N TYR A 53 11.30 2.77 4.32
CA TYR A 53 9.99 2.62 3.70
C TYR A 53 9.67 3.72 2.70
N SER A 54 10.01 4.98 3.01
CA SER A 54 9.82 6.10 2.08
C SER A 54 10.58 5.89 0.77
N HIS A 55 11.81 5.38 0.86
CA HIS A 55 12.60 5.01 -0.31
C HIS A 55 11.89 3.95 -1.15
N PHE A 56 11.49 2.83 -0.55
CA PHE A 56 10.85 1.74 -1.30
C PHE A 56 9.50 2.16 -1.90
N ALA A 57 8.66 2.87 -1.14
CA ALA A 57 7.36 3.34 -1.60
C ALA A 57 7.45 4.24 -2.84
N LEU A 58 8.42 5.17 -2.88
CA LEU A 58 8.69 6.04 -4.02
C LEU A 58 9.40 5.31 -5.17
N ASN A 59 10.29 4.36 -4.85
CA ASN A 59 11.11 3.66 -5.84
C ASN A 59 10.27 2.85 -6.82
N VAL A 60 9.13 2.33 -6.35
CA VAL A 60 8.27 1.47 -7.14
C VAL A 60 7.20 2.24 -7.92
N LEU A 61 7.12 3.56 -7.78
CA LEU A 61 6.01 4.34 -8.36
C LEU A 61 5.92 4.30 -9.89
N ASP A 62 7.02 4.01 -10.58
CA ASP A 62 7.05 3.87 -12.03
C ASP A 62 6.84 2.44 -12.54
N TYR A 63 6.61 1.48 -11.64
CA TYR A 63 6.32 0.09 -11.99
C TYR A 63 4.83 -0.07 -12.32
N GLU A 64 4.55 -0.83 -13.37
CA GLU A 64 3.20 -1.10 -13.87
C GLU A 64 2.25 -1.69 -12.80
N TYR A 65 2.82 -2.50 -11.90
CA TYR A 65 2.12 -3.18 -10.82
C TYR A 65 2.33 -2.51 -9.46
N CYS A 66 2.76 -1.24 -9.43
CA CYS A 66 2.86 -0.49 -8.20
C CYS A 66 1.52 -0.47 -7.44
N THR A 67 1.59 -0.76 -6.14
CA THR A 67 0.40 -0.74 -5.27
C THR A 67 0.45 0.34 -4.18
N THR A 68 1.47 1.21 -4.19
CA THR A 68 1.56 2.38 -3.31
C THR A 68 0.40 3.33 -3.62
N THR A 69 -0.42 3.61 -2.61
CA THR A 69 -1.61 4.47 -2.71
C THR A 69 -1.27 5.92 -2.37
N ASP A 70 -2.11 6.88 -2.75
CA ASP A 70 -1.90 8.29 -2.37
C ASP A 70 -2.02 8.46 -0.85
N SER A 71 -2.87 7.66 -0.22
CA SER A 71 -3.03 7.60 1.24
C SER A 71 -1.76 7.09 1.94
N GLU A 72 -1.05 6.12 1.34
CA GLU A 72 0.25 5.68 1.85
C GLU A 72 1.31 6.79 1.72
N LEU A 73 1.34 7.48 0.58
CA LEU A 73 2.26 8.61 0.36
C LEU A 73 1.98 9.77 1.34
N LEU A 74 0.71 10.08 1.61
CA LEU A 74 0.30 11.07 2.58
C LEU A 74 0.74 10.69 4.00
N TYR A 75 0.54 9.43 4.40
CA TYR A 75 0.98 8.95 5.70
C TYR A 75 2.50 9.11 5.89
N LEU A 76 3.28 8.76 4.86
CA LEU A 76 4.74 8.92 4.88
C LEU A 76 5.14 10.39 4.99
N LEU A 77 4.49 11.29 4.24
CA LEU A 77 4.72 12.73 4.32
C LEU A 77 4.46 13.26 5.74
N GLU A 78 3.34 12.90 6.36
CA GLU A 78 3.01 13.35 7.72
C GLU A 78 4.00 12.84 8.76
N CYS A 79 4.51 11.61 8.60
CA CYS A 79 5.57 11.08 9.47
C CYS A 79 6.89 11.84 9.28
N LEU A 80 7.27 12.13 8.03
CA LEU A 80 8.46 12.91 7.73
C LEU A 80 8.33 14.34 8.25
N GLU A 81 7.17 14.99 8.17
CA GLU A 81 6.97 16.32 8.74
C GLU A 81 6.92 16.33 10.28
N GLY A 82 6.92 15.16 10.92
CA GLY A 82 6.81 15.03 12.37
C GLY A 82 5.41 15.28 12.92
N LYS A 83 4.39 15.28 12.05
CA LYS A 83 2.98 15.35 12.44
C LYS A 83 2.51 14.05 13.08
N ARG A 84 3.19 12.94 12.79
CA ARG A 84 2.86 11.58 13.25
C ARG A 84 4.13 10.76 13.49
N GLU A 85 4.02 9.76 14.36
CA GLU A 85 5.06 8.74 14.53
C GLU A 85 4.86 7.59 13.55
N TYR A 86 5.96 7.09 12.99
CA TYR A 86 5.93 5.98 12.03
C TYR A 86 5.82 4.62 12.74
N SER A 87 4.84 3.83 12.36
CA SER A 87 4.79 2.38 12.63
C SER A 87 4.03 1.65 11.52
N ASP A 88 4.29 0.35 11.36
CA ASP A 88 3.56 -0.46 10.40
C ASP A 88 2.06 -0.51 10.73
N GLU A 89 1.72 -0.65 12.01
CA GLU A 89 0.33 -0.70 12.47
C GLU A 89 -0.41 0.60 12.19
N ALA A 90 0.20 1.75 12.50
CA ALA A 90 -0.42 3.06 12.29
C ALA A 90 -0.54 3.39 10.80
N ARG A 91 0.41 2.94 9.97
CA ARG A 91 0.32 3.04 8.50
C ARG A 91 -0.89 2.27 7.98
N TRP A 92 -1.05 1.02 8.41
CA TRP A 92 -2.18 0.19 7.97
C TRP A 92 -3.51 0.75 8.40
N GLU A 93 -3.62 1.20 9.64
CA GLU A 93 -4.84 1.84 10.12
C GLU A 93 -5.16 3.12 9.33
N PHE A 94 -4.15 3.93 8.99
CA PHE A 94 -4.34 5.14 8.18
C PHE A 94 -4.87 4.82 6.78
N ILE A 95 -4.24 3.86 6.08
CA ILE A 95 -4.65 3.46 4.72
C ILE A 95 -6.06 2.86 4.73
N LEU A 96 -6.37 2.00 5.71
CA LEU A 96 -7.68 1.34 5.83
C LEU A 96 -8.82 2.33 6.13
N ASN A 97 -8.54 3.40 6.86
CA ASN A 97 -9.52 4.45 7.18
C ASN A 97 -9.55 5.58 6.15
N SER A 98 -8.69 5.53 5.12
CA SER A 98 -8.71 6.50 4.04
C SER A 98 -9.94 6.30 3.15
N LYS A 99 -10.36 7.37 2.46
CA LYS A 99 -11.44 7.28 1.45
C LYS A 99 -10.97 6.60 0.16
N GLU A 100 -9.66 6.44 -0.02
CA GLU A 100 -9.10 5.81 -1.21
C GLU A 100 -9.32 4.29 -1.12
N PRO A 101 -9.95 3.68 -2.13
CA PRO A 101 -10.15 2.24 -2.10
C PRO A 101 -8.82 1.52 -2.26
N ILE A 102 -8.56 0.52 -1.41
CA ILE A 102 -7.35 -0.33 -1.43
C ILE A 102 -7.15 -1.00 -2.80
N THR A 103 -8.24 -1.26 -3.51
CA THR A 103 -8.26 -1.81 -4.87
C THR A 103 -9.25 -1.05 -5.73
N LYS A 104 -8.96 -0.89 -7.02
CA LYS A 104 -9.96 -0.39 -7.99
C LYS A 104 -10.98 -1.44 -8.42
N LEU A 105 -10.78 -2.69 -7.97
CA LEU A 105 -11.69 -3.81 -8.19
C LEU A 105 -13.06 -3.52 -7.57
N THR A 106 -14.11 -3.63 -8.38
CA THR A 106 -15.50 -3.42 -7.94
C THR A 106 -16.26 -4.73 -8.04
N PRO A 107 -16.40 -5.49 -6.94
CA PRO A 107 -17.05 -6.79 -6.96
C PRO A 107 -18.57 -6.67 -7.17
N THR A 108 -19.15 -7.69 -7.82
CA THR A 108 -20.61 -7.82 -7.97
C THR A 108 -21.13 -9.08 -7.26
N ILE A 109 -22.45 -9.20 -7.13
CA ILE A 109 -23.09 -10.37 -6.48
C ILE A 109 -22.65 -11.68 -7.15
N LYS A 110 -22.61 -11.69 -8.49
CA LYS A 110 -22.09 -12.79 -9.30
C LYS A 110 -20.64 -12.51 -9.73
N GLY A 111 -19.91 -13.57 -10.03
CA GLY A 111 -18.54 -13.48 -10.51
C GLY A 111 -18.44 -12.79 -11.88
N GLN A 112 -17.30 -12.13 -12.08
CA GLN A 112 -16.92 -11.41 -13.28
C GLN A 112 -15.61 -11.99 -13.80
N LYS A 113 -15.42 -11.95 -15.13
CA LYS A 113 -14.13 -12.30 -15.71
C LYS A 113 -13.11 -11.24 -15.32
N LEU A 114 -12.00 -11.68 -14.73
CA LEU A 114 -10.85 -10.84 -14.48
C LEU A 114 -9.93 -10.87 -15.71
N ASN A 115 -9.38 -9.71 -16.08
CA ASN A 115 -8.28 -9.69 -17.05
C ASN A 115 -6.96 -10.06 -16.34
N LEU A 116 -5.93 -10.40 -17.12
CA LEU A 116 -4.65 -10.84 -16.57
C LEU A 116 -3.93 -9.71 -15.82
N GLU A 117 -4.03 -8.46 -16.28
CA GLU A 117 -3.39 -7.30 -15.66
C GLU A 117 -3.89 -7.05 -14.23
N ASP A 118 -5.21 -7.11 -14.02
CA ASP A 118 -5.83 -7.00 -12.71
C ASP A 118 -5.50 -8.21 -11.83
N TYR A 119 -5.34 -9.40 -12.43
CA TYR A 119 -4.93 -10.59 -11.68
C TYR A 119 -3.53 -10.39 -11.11
N ASP A 120 -2.57 -10.04 -11.97
CA ASP A 120 -1.18 -9.88 -11.59
C ASP A 120 -1.00 -8.70 -10.62
N ARG A 121 -1.76 -7.60 -10.79
CA ARG A 121 -1.68 -6.43 -9.91
C ARG A 121 -2.15 -6.69 -8.48
N TYR A 122 -3.23 -7.47 -8.31
CA TYR A 122 -3.87 -7.64 -6.99
C TYR A 122 -3.60 -9.01 -6.36
N THR A 123 -2.99 -9.94 -7.09
CA THR A 123 -2.49 -11.19 -6.52
C THR A 123 -1.27 -10.88 -5.66
N PRO A 124 -1.27 -11.24 -4.36
CA PRO A 124 -0.09 -11.04 -3.53
C PRO A 124 1.08 -11.88 -4.03
N GLU A 125 2.29 -11.30 -4.08
CA GLU A 125 3.51 -12.05 -4.43
C GLU A 125 3.78 -13.21 -3.47
N LYS A 126 3.46 -13.01 -2.18
CA LYS A 126 3.52 -14.03 -1.14
C LYS A 126 2.30 -13.93 -0.26
N PHE A 127 1.61 -15.04 -0.08
CA PHE A 127 0.65 -15.23 1.00
C PHE A 127 0.86 -16.62 1.57
N GLU A 128 0.61 -16.77 2.86
CA GLU A 128 0.69 -18.06 3.52
C GLU A 128 -0.73 -18.57 3.73
N TYR A 129 -0.97 -19.85 3.43
CA TYR A 129 -2.23 -20.51 3.73
C TYR A 129 -1.96 -21.65 4.70
N TYR A 130 -2.61 -21.62 5.86
CA TYR A 130 -2.48 -22.67 6.85
C TYR A 130 -3.82 -22.92 7.54
N ASN A 131 -4.25 -24.19 7.53
CA ASN A 131 -5.49 -24.65 8.17
C ASN A 131 -6.76 -23.84 7.82
N GLY A 132 -6.93 -23.45 6.56
CA GLY A 132 -8.10 -22.65 6.15
C GLY A 132 -7.94 -21.14 6.31
N TYR A 133 -6.85 -20.66 6.90
CA TYR A 133 -6.59 -19.25 7.11
C TYR A 133 -5.54 -18.74 6.12
N VAL A 134 -5.81 -17.56 5.55
CA VAL A 134 -4.82 -16.79 4.80
C VAL A 134 -4.10 -15.88 5.79
N PHE A 135 -2.78 -15.95 5.80
CA PHE A 135 -1.88 -15.12 6.58
C PHE A 135 -1.18 -14.13 5.64
N GLY A 136 -1.16 -12.89 6.07
CA GLY A 136 -0.57 -11.76 5.37
C GLY A 136 -0.87 -10.48 6.15
N ASP A 137 -0.28 -9.36 5.76
CA ASP A 137 -0.71 -8.07 6.29
C ASP A 137 -2.17 -7.77 5.89
N LYS A 138 -2.81 -6.84 6.60
CA LYS A 138 -4.23 -6.51 6.39
C LYS A 138 -4.50 -6.04 4.96
N ILE A 139 -3.59 -5.27 4.36
CA ILE A 139 -3.76 -4.73 3.01
C ILE A 139 -3.69 -5.86 1.97
N THR A 140 -2.70 -6.75 2.11
CA THR A 140 -2.57 -7.95 1.28
C THR A 140 -3.83 -8.82 1.35
N THR A 141 -4.37 -9.02 2.55
CA THR A 141 -5.61 -9.78 2.75
C THR A 141 -6.82 -9.09 2.11
N CYS A 142 -6.95 -7.77 2.25
CA CYS A 142 -7.99 -7.00 1.58
C CYS A 142 -7.90 -7.11 0.05
N LYS A 143 -6.70 -7.00 -0.52
CA LYS A 143 -6.48 -7.14 -1.98
C LYS A 143 -6.91 -8.52 -2.48
N LEU A 144 -6.51 -9.58 -1.78
CA LEU A 144 -6.88 -10.95 -2.13
C LEU A 144 -8.40 -11.20 -2.02
N ILE A 145 -9.04 -10.70 -0.96
CA ILE A 145 -10.49 -10.80 -0.79
C ILE A 145 -11.22 -10.06 -1.91
N SER A 146 -10.80 -8.84 -2.25
CA SER A 146 -11.36 -8.09 -3.38
C SER A 146 -11.22 -8.85 -4.70
N LEU A 147 -10.03 -9.41 -4.97
CA LEU A 147 -9.75 -10.23 -6.15
C LEU A 147 -10.67 -11.45 -6.24
N LEU A 148 -10.82 -12.17 -5.13
CA LEU A 148 -11.70 -13.33 -5.02
C LEU A 148 -13.15 -12.93 -5.26
N MET A 149 -13.63 -11.88 -4.60
CA MET A 149 -15.00 -11.39 -4.74
C MET A 149 -15.33 -10.95 -6.17
N VAL A 150 -14.40 -10.34 -6.91
CA VAL A 150 -14.61 -10.03 -8.33
C VAL A 150 -14.69 -11.31 -9.16
N ASN A 151 -13.74 -12.23 -9.01
CA ASN A 151 -13.65 -13.41 -9.86
C ASN A 151 -14.83 -14.37 -9.65
N VAL A 152 -15.13 -14.73 -8.39
CA VAL A 152 -16.16 -15.74 -8.08
C VAL A 152 -17.52 -15.13 -7.71
N GLY A 153 -17.55 -13.85 -7.33
CA GLY A 153 -18.76 -13.13 -6.89
C GLY A 153 -18.92 -13.09 -5.37
N ILE A 154 -19.49 -11.99 -4.87
CA ILE A 154 -19.74 -11.78 -3.44
C ILE A 154 -20.54 -12.92 -2.83
N GLU A 155 -21.57 -13.43 -3.53
CA GLU A 155 -22.42 -14.50 -3.02
C GLU A 155 -21.63 -15.79 -2.76
N ALA A 156 -20.69 -16.14 -3.65
CA ALA A 156 -19.88 -17.35 -3.52
C ALA A 156 -18.90 -17.22 -2.35
N VAL A 157 -18.24 -16.07 -2.20
CA VAL A 157 -17.30 -15.81 -1.09
C VAL A 157 -18.03 -15.85 0.26
N ILE A 158 -19.19 -15.20 0.36
CA ILE A 158 -19.97 -15.18 1.61
C ILE A 158 -20.39 -16.60 2.02
N LYS A 159 -20.83 -17.44 1.07
CA LYS A 159 -21.25 -18.82 1.35
C LYS A 159 -20.13 -19.70 1.89
N LEU A 160 -18.88 -19.41 1.56
CA LEU A 160 -17.71 -20.18 1.99
C LEU A 160 -17.12 -19.69 3.31
N ALA A 161 -17.42 -18.46 3.71
CA ALA A 161 -16.93 -17.89 4.96
C ALA A 161 -17.79 -18.35 6.16
N PRO A 162 -17.18 -18.61 7.34
CA PRO A 162 -17.92 -18.99 8.54
C PRO A 162 -18.94 -17.93 8.95
N LYS A 163 -20.19 -18.34 9.17
CA LYS A 163 -21.30 -17.45 9.55
C LYS A 163 -20.95 -16.52 10.73
N ALA A 164 -20.28 -17.05 11.75
CA ALA A 164 -19.89 -16.28 12.94
C ALA A 164 -18.99 -15.07 12.62
N MET A 165 -18.09 -15.19 11.64
CA MET A 165 -17.20 -14.10 11.24
C MET A 165 -17.97 -12.97 10.56
N TRP A 166 -18.99 -13.28 9.76
CA TRP A 166 -19.87 -12.28 9.15
C TRP A 166 -20.74 -11.57 10.18
N GLU A 167 -21.30 -12.31 11.13
CA GLU A 167 -22.10 -11.72 12.20
C GLU A 167 -21.29 -10.76 13.06
N GLU A 168 -20.02 -11.08 13.32
CA GLU A 168 -19.09 -10.19 14.01
C GLU A 168 -18.75 -8.96 13.18
N ALA A 169 -18.40 -9.12 11.90
CA ALA A 169 -18.09 -8.02 11.00
C ALA A 169 -19.27 -7.03 10.87
N LEU A 170 -20.50 -7.54 10.72
CA LEU A 170 -21.71 -6.72 10.62
C LEU A 170 -22.03 -5.96 11.89
N LYS A 171 -21.73 -6.50 13.09
CA LYS A 171 -21.90 -5.77 14.36
C LYS A 171 -20.97 -4.57 14.47
N ASN A 172 -19.79 -4.67 13.85
CA ASN A 172 -18.76 -3.64 13.88
C ASN A 172 -18.86 -2.66 12.68
N TYR A 173 -19.72 -2.94 11.70
CA TYR A 173 -20.00 -2.06 10.57
C TYR A 173 -21.00 -0.97 10.99
N LYS A 174 -20.50 0.24 11.27
CA LYS A 174 -21.29 1.44 11.61
C LYS A 174 -21.10 2.53 10.57
#